data_AF-A0A4Q3V303-F1
#
_entry.id   AF-A0A4Q3V303-F1
#
_cell.length_a   1.000
_cell.length_b   1.000
_cell.length_c   1.000
_cell.angle_alpha   90.00
_cell.angle_beta   90.00
_cell.angle_gamma   90.00
#
_symmetry.space_group_name_H-M   'P 1'
#
loop_
_entity.id
_entity.type
_entity.pdbx_description
1 polymer ?
#
loop_
_entity_poly.entity_id
_entity_poly.type
_entity_poly.pdbx_seq_one_letter_code
_entity_poly.pdbx_strand_id
1 'polypeptide(L)' 'MKMEEKWKQLDTPALKELYEDEFQALSSALINGAKWKDVQDKRQRLITLTKLIYDRSLNNRAEFPGRVQL' A
#
# COMPACT_ATOMS: atom_id res chain seq x y z
N MET A 1 -8.42 12.17 4.31
CA MET A 1 -8.49 11.60 5.68
C MET A 1 -9.41 10.37 5.80
N LYS A 2 -10.61 10.31 5.19
CA LYS A 2 -11.51 9.13 5.34
C LYS A 2 -11.02 7.79 4.75
N MET A 3 -10.05 7.79 3.83
CA MET A 3 -9.63 6.58 3.12
C MET A 3 -8.58 5.76 3.90
N GLU A 4 -7.59 6.44 4.51
CA GLU A 4 -6.59 5.80 5.38
C GLU A 4 -7.23 5.12 6.60
N GLU A 5 -8.24 5.75 7.20
CA GLU A 5 -8.95 5.17 8.35
C GLU A 5 -9.68 3.87 7.99
N LYS A 6 -10.21 3.77 6.76
CA LYS A 6 -10.83 2.54 6.26
C LYS A 6 -9.79 1.44 6.05
N TRP A 7 -8.62 1.78 5.50
CA TRP A 7 -7.55 0.80 5.27
C TRP A 7 -6.95 0.27 6.58
N LYS A 8 -6.92 1.08 7.63
CA LYS A 8 -6.50 0.63 8.97
C LYS A 8 -7.38 -0.48 9.55
N GLN A 9 -8.59 -0.69 9.04
CA GLN A 9 -9.52 -1.74 9.50
C GLN A 9 -9.41 -3.06 8.72
N LEU A 10 -8.79 -3.05 7.53
CA LEU A 10 -8.55 -4.27 6.74
C LEU A 10 -7.58 -5.20 7.48
N ASP A 11 -7.46 -6.48 7.14
CA ASP A 11 -6.39 -7.35 7.65
C ASP A 11 -5.14 -7.30 6.75
N THR A 12 -4.04 -7.96 7.15
CA THR A 12 -2.79 -7.94 6.37
C THR A 12 -2.95 -8.54 4.97
N PRO A 13 -3.65 -9.69 4.78
CA PRO A 13 -3.97 -10.20 3.45
C PRO A 13 -4.74 -9.21 2.57
N ALA A 14 -5.83 -8.62 3.07
CA ALA A 14 -6.61 -7.65 2.30
C ALA A 14 -5.82 -6.39 1.95
N LEU A 15 -4.90 -5.95 2.82
CA LEU A 15 -4.00 -4.84 2.50
C LEU A 15 -3.01 -5.18 1.38
N LYS A 16 -2.53 -6.43 1.31
CA LYS A 16 -1.62 -6.88 0.24
C LYS A 16 -2.35 -6.96 -1.10
N GLU A 17 -3.55 -7.52 -1.13
CA GLU A 17 -4.41 -7.55 -2.33
C GLU A 17 -4.70 -6.14 -2.83
N LEU A 18 -5.10 -5.24 -1.93
CA LEU A 18 -5.34 -3.83 -2.28
C LEU A 18 -4.09 -3.10 -2.80
N TYR A 19 -2.91 -3.45 -2.29
CA TYR A 19 -1.64 -2.92 -2.81
C TYR A 19 -1.39 -3.40 -4.24
N GLU A 20 -1.63 -4.67 -4.54
CA GLU A 20 -1.47 -5.22 -5.89
C GLU A 20 -2.44 -4.55 -6.88
N ASP A 21 -3.69 -4.34 -6.49
CA ASP A 21 -4.69 -3.65 -7.30
C ASP A 21 -4.30 -2.20 -7.61
N GLU A 22 -3.90 -1.42 -6.59
CA GLU A 22 -3.45 -0.05 -6.79
C GLU A 22 -2.13 0.02 -7.60
N PHE A 23 -1.29 -1.01 -7.51
CA PHE A 23 -0.07 -1.10 -8.32
C PHE A 23 -0.39 -1.35 -9.79
N GLN A 24 -1.31 -2.27 -10.09
CA GLN A 24 -1.79 -2.48 -11.46
C GLN A 24 -2.45 -1.21 -12.00
N ALA A 25 -3.27 -0.53 -11.19
CA ALA A 25 -3.90 0.71 -11.59
C ALA A 25 -2.90 1.84 -11.86
N LEU A 26 -1.80 1.93 -11.11
CA LEU A 26 -0.70 2.86 -11.38
C LEU A 26 0.03 2.48 -12.67
N SER A 27 0.37 1.20 -12.85
CA SER A 27 1.03 0.70 -14.05
C SER A 27 0.22 1.02 -15.31
N SER A 28 -1.08 0.73 -15.30
CA SER A 28 -1.97 1.07 -16.41
C SER A 28 -2.06 2.58 -16.65
N ALA A 29 -2.08 3.41 -15.59
CA ALA A 29 -2.10 4.86 -15.73
C ALA A 29 -0.82 5.40 -16.39
N LEU A 30 0.34 4.83 -16.07
CA LEU A 30 1.62 5.17 -16.70
C LEU A 30 1.65 4.74 -18.17
N ILE A 31 1.24 3.50 -18.48
CA ILE A 31 1.23 2.95 -19.84
C ILE A 31 0.27 3.75 -20.74
N ASN A 32 -0.91 4.10 -20.22
CA ASN A 32 -1.94 4.80 -20.99
C ASN A 32 -1.73 6.31 -21.07
N GLY A 33 -0.63 6.84 -20.51
CA GLY A 33 -0.34 8.28 -20.53
C GLY A 33 -1.38 9.12 -19.77
N ALA A 34 -1.87 8.62 -18.62
CA ALA A 34 -2.79 9.37 -17.77
C ALA A 34 -2.19 10.70 -17.32
N LYS A 35 -3.04 11.62 -16.84
CA LYS A 35 -2.57 12.91 -16.34
C LYS A 35 -1.62 12.68 -15.17
N TRP A 36 -0.57 13.48 -15.10
CA TRP A 36 0.44 13.37 -14.05
C TRP A 36 -0.14 13.43 -12.63
N LYS A 37 -1.19 14.24 -12.43
CA LYS A 37 -1.91 14.28 -11.14
C LYS A 37 -2.50 12.94 -10.74
N ASP A 38 -3.11 12.21 -11.68
CA ASP A 38 -3.72 10.90 -11.41
C ASP A 38 -2.64 9.86 -11.07
N VAL A 39 -1.49 9.93 -11.74
CA VAL A 39 -0.31 9.10 -11.45
C VAL A 39 0.23 9.40 -10.04
N GLN A 40 0.34 10.68 -9.67
CA GLN A 40 0.77 11.09 -8.34
C GLN A 40 -0.19 10.63 -7.24
N ASP A 41 -1.51 10.76 -7.46
CA ASP A 41 -2.52 10.33 -6.51
C ASP A 41 -2.45 8.81 -6.27
N LYS A 42 -2.30 8.02 -7.35
CA LYS A 42 -2.12 6.56 -7.25
C LYS A 42 -0.82 6.17 -6.56
N ARG A 43 0.29 6.85 -6.87
CA ARG A 43 1.57 6.64 -6.17
C ARG A 43 1.45 6.94 -4.68
N GLN A 44 0.74 8.00 -4.30
CA GLN A 44 0.56 8.37 -2.90
C GLN A 44 -0.22 7.29 -2.14
N ARG A 45 -1.25 6.70 -2.76
CA ARG A 45 -2.01 5.56 -2.21
C ARG A 45 -1.11 4.36 -1.93
N LEU A 46 -0.25 3.99 -2.89
CA LEU A 46 0.71 2.90 -2.71
C LEU A 46 1.67 3.16 -1.55
N ILE A 47 2.21 4.37 -1.42
CA ILE A 47 3.09 4.73 -0.29
C ILE A 47 2.36 4.54 1.04
N THR A 48 1.10 4.97 1.13
CA THR A 48 0.29 4.78 2.33
C THR A 48 0.05 3.30 2.63
N LEU A 49 -0.31 2.48 1.63
CA LEU A 49 -0.51 1.04 1.81
C LEU A 49 0.77 0.34 2.26
N THR A 50 1.91 0.66 1.65
CA THR A 50 3.21 0.13 2.07
C THR A 50 3.52 0.45 3.52
N LYS A 51 3.25 1.69 3.97
CA LYS A 51 3.43 2.08 5.38
C LYS A 51 2.54 1.26 6.30
N LEU A 52 1.26 1.10 5.97
CA LEU A 52 0.32 0.32 6.79
C LEU A 52 0.72 -1.16 6.89
N ILE A 53 1.14 -1.77 5.76
CA ILE A 53 1.61 -3.16 5.73
C ILE A 53 2.90 -3.29 6.55
N TYR A 54 3.82 -2.35 6.40
CA TYR A 54 5.09 -2.34 7.14
C TYR A 54 4.87 -2.18 8.65
N ASP A 55 4.07 -1.20 9.08
CA ASP A 55 3.74 -0.97 10.49
C ASP A 55 3.10 -2.22 11.11
N ARG A 56 2.26 -2.94 10.36
CA ARG A 56 1.70 -4.21 10.83
C ARG A 56 2.71 -5.32 10.89
N SER A 57 3.62 -5.41 9.92
CA SER A 57 4.70 -6.40 9.96
C SER A 57 5.64 -6.21 11.16
N LEU A 58 5.85 -4.96 11.60
CA LEU A 58 6.63 -4.65 12.80
C LEU A 58 5.88 -5.00 14.09
N ASN A 59 4.56 -4.79 14.12
CA ASN A 59 3.72 -5.06 15.29
C ASN A 59 3.33 -6.56 15.41
N ASN A 60 3.32 -7.32 14.30
CA ASN A 60 3.16 -8.77 14.26
C ASN A 60 4.52 -9.47 14.11
N ARG A 61 5.37 -9.46 15.15
CA ARG A 61 6.66 -10.18 15.16
C ARG A 61 6.55 -11.69 14.92
N ALA A 62 5.36 -12.28 15.10
CA ALA A 62 5.12 -13.70 14.85
C ALA A 62 5.04 -14.06 13.35
N GLU A 63 4.73 -13.12 12.47
CA GLU A 63 4.57 -13.37 11.03
C GLU A 63 5.82 -13.03 10.19
N PHE A 64 6.83 -12.42 10.79
CA PHE A 64 8.06 -12.00 10.10
C PHE A 64 9.32 -12.31 10.93
N PRO A 65 9.78 -13.58 10.97
CA PRO A 65 11.03 -13.92 11.62
C PRO A 65 12.19 -13.36 10.77
N GLY A 66 12.72 -12.19 11.14
CA GLY A 66 14.05 -11.77 10.68
C GLY A 66 14.21 -10.39 10.03
N ARG A 67 13.37 -9.38 10.28
CA ARG A 67 13.68 -8.00 9.85
C ARG A 67 14.42 -7.21 10.94
N VAL A 68 15.73 -7.45 10.95
CA VAL A 68 16.88 -6.55 11.18
C VAL A 68 16.68 -5.36 12.13
N GLN A 69 17.36 -5.43 13.28
CA GLN A 69 17.81 -4.27 14.05
C GLN A 69 18.73 -3.42 13.17
N LEU A 70 18.37 -2.15 12.96
CA LEU A 70 19.31 -1.14 12.46
C LEU A 70 20.34 -0.81 13.54
#